data_AF-A0AAE7RAC0-F1
#
_entry.id   AF-A0AAE7RAC0-F1
#
_cell.length_a   1.000
_cell.length_b   1.000
_cell.length_c   1.000
_cell.angle_alpha   90.00
_cell.angle_beta   90.00
_cell.angle_gamma   90.00
#
_symmetry.space_group_name_H-M   'P 1'
#
loop_
_entity.id
_entity.type
_entity.pdbx_description
1 polymer ?
#
loop_
_entity_poly.entity_id
_entity_poly.type
_entity_poly.pdbx_seq_one_letter_code
_entity_poly.pdbx_strand_id
1 'polypeptide(L)' 'MTPASIVAKVMRDEMMEKAGAIHPAYGFEAHVGYGTPTHLRAIEANGPCPLHRMRFRPMRVE' A
#
# COMPACT_ATOMS: atom_id res chain seq x y z
N MET A 1 -18.23 -14.23 -4.69
CA MET A 1 -16.79 -14.27 -4.99
C MET A 1 -16.63 -15.05 -6.29
N THR A 2 -15.96 -14.51 -7.30
CA THR A 2 -15.72 -15.20 -8.58
C THR A 2 -14.28 -15.71 -8.66
N PRO A 3 -13.97 -16.72 -9.50
CA PRO A 3 -12.59 -17.17 -9.70
C PRO A 3 -11.63 -16.02 -10.06
N ALA A 4 -12.09 -15.07 -10.88
CA ALA A 4 -11.33 -13.87 -11.22
C ALA A 4 -11.01 -12.98 -9.99
N SER A 5 -11.96 -12.83 -9.05
CA SER A 5 -11.73 -12.06 -7.82
C SER A 5 -10.73 -12.71 -6.86
N ILE A 6 -10.63 -14.05 -6.87
CA ILE A 6 -9.64 -14.80 -6.08
C ILE A 6 -8.24 -14.59 -6.66
N VAL A 7 -8.08 -14.79 -7.97
CA VAL A 7 -6.80 -14.56 -8.65
C VAL A 7 -6.33 -13.12 -8.47
N ALA A 8 -7.24 -12.15 -8.60
CA ALA A 8 -6.91 -10.73 -8.38
C ALA A 8 -6.43 -10.45 -6.95
N LYS A 9 -6.98 -11.12 -5.94
CA LYS A 9 -6.55 -10.95 -4.54
C LYS A 9 -5.14 -11.51 -4.32
N VAL A 10 -4.89 -12.74 -4.77
CA VAL A 10 -3.57 -13.39 -4.62
C VAL A 10 -2.47 -12.55 -5.29
N MET A 11 -2.71 -12.12 -6.53
CA MET A 11 -1.77 -11.27 -7.26
C MET A 11 -1.51 -9.94 -6.55
N ARG A 12 -2.53 -9.34 -5.94
CA ARG A 12 -2.39 -8.09 -5.18
C ARG A 12 -1.55 -8.30 -3.92
N ASP A 13 -1.77 -9.39 -3.20
CA ASP A 13 -1.05 -9.68 -1.96
C ASP A 13 0.44 -9.91 -2.24
N GLU A 14 0.77 -10.72 -3.26
CA GLU A 14 2.15 -10.94 -3.68
C GLU A 14 2.85 -9.64 -4.13
N MET A 15 2.13 -8.76 -4.82
CA MET A 15 2.68 -7.46 -5.21
C MET A 15 3.01 -6.58 -4.00
N MET A 16 2.15 -6.60 -2.97
CA MET A 16 2.34 -5.79 -1.77
C MET A 16 3.42 -6.36 -0.84
N GLU A 17 3.61 -7.68 -0.82
CA GLU A 17 4.74 -8.32 -0.13
C GLU A 17 6.07 -7.91 -0.76
N LYS A 18 6.17 -7.95 -2.09
CA LYS A 18 7.35 -7.46 -2.83
C LYS A 18 7.57 -5.97 -2.61
N ALA A 19 6.50 -5.18 -2.58
CA ALA A 19 6.57 -3.76 -2.25
C ALA A 19 7.10 -3.53 -0.84
N GLY A 20 6.71 -4.36 0.13
CA GLY A 20 7.22 -4.35 1.50
C GLY A 20 8.72 -4.59 1.55
N ALA A 21 9.22 -5.56 0.78
CA ALA A 21 10.66 -5.82 0.68
C ALA A 21 11.45 -4.65 0.04
N ILE A 22 10.89 -3.97 -0.96
CA ILE A 22 11.52 -2.80 -1.62
C ILE A 22 11.41 -1.54 -0.76
N HIS A 23 10.29 -1.39 -0.03
CA HIS A 23 9.94 -0.23 0.77
C HIS A 23 9.60 -0.63 2.21
N PRO A 24 10.58 -1.14 2.99
CA PRO A 24 10.34 -1.74 4.31
C PRO A 24 9.81 -0.73 5.32
N ALA A 25 10.06 0.56 5.13
CA ALA A 25 9.58 1.62 5.99
C ALA A 25 8.05 1.73 6.04
N TYR A 26 7.34 1.26 5.01
CA TYR A 26 5.89 1.47 4.85
C TYR A 26 5.04 0.27 5.27
N GLY A 27 5.62 -0.93 5.38
CA GLY A 27 4.93 -2.15 5.84
C GLY A 27 3.84 -2.67 4.91
N PHE A 28 4.00 -2.52 3.58
CA PHE A 28 2.99 -2.90 2.58
C PHE A 28 2.50 -4.35 2.69
N GLU A 29 3.37 -5.26 3.12
CA GLU A 29 3.08 -6.67 3.36
C GLU A 29 2.00 -6.90 4.43
N ALA A 30 1.89 -6.01 5.41
CA ALA A 30 0.96 -6.18 6.53
C ALA A 30 -0.44 -5.64 6.23
N HIS A 31 -0.54 -4.58 5.43
CA HIS A 31 -1.80 -3.86 5.22
C HIS A 31 -2.13 -3.63 3.74
N VAL A 32 -1.38 -4.20 2.79
CA VAL A 32 -1.75 -4.28 1.36
C VAL A 32 -2.13 -2.91 0.73
N GLY A 33 -1.45 -1.85 1.18
CA GLY A 33 -1.67 -0.47 0.76
C GLY A 33 -2.89 0.24 1.36
N TYR A 34 -3.57 -0.34 2.36
CA TYR A 34 -4.59 0.35 3.15
C TYR A 34 -3.94 1.41 4.06
N GLY A 35 -4.58 2.58 4.20
CA GLY A 35 -4.10 3.72 5.01
C GLY A 35 -4.23 3.48 6.51
N THR A 36 -3.48 2.52 7.05
CA THR A 36 -3.40 2.28 8.50
C THR A 36 -2.62 3.39 9.19
N PRO A 37 -2.79 3.60 10.51
CA PRO A 37 -2.02 4.59 11.25
C PRO A 37 -0.50 4.40 11.11
N THR A 38 -0.04 3.15 11.07
CA THR A 38 1.37 2.80 10.84
C THR A 38 1.84 3.28 9.47
N HIS A 39 1.03 3.05 8.43
CA HIS A 39 1.34 3.46 7.08
C HIS A 39 1.37 4.99 6.93
N LEU A 40 0.42 5.69 7.55
CA LEU A 40 0.38 7.16 7.55
C LEU A 40 1.62 7.76 8.23
N ARG A 41 2.02 7.21 9.39
CA ARG A 41 3.27 7.62 10.07
C ARG A 41 4.50 7.38 9.22
N ALA A 42 4.54 6.27 8.49
CA ALA A 42 5.64 5.98 7.56
C ALA A 42 5.71 6.99 6.41
N ILE A 43 4.56 7.39 5.86
CA ILE A 43 4.45 8.44 4.84
C ILE A 43 4.87 9.80 5.40
N GLU A 44 4.46 10.15 6.62
CA GLU A 44 4.86 11.40 7.27
C GLU A 44 6.38 11.45 7.52
N ALA A 45 6.98 10.33 7.91
CA ALA A 45 8.41 10.24 8.21
C ALA A 45 9.31 10.16 6.96
N ASN A 46 8.89 9.43 5.92
CA ASN A 46 9.74 9.13 4.74
C ASN A 46 9.26 9.85 3.46
N GLY A 47 8.15 10.58 3.53
CA GLY A 47 7.42 11.06 2.36
C GLY A 47 6.64 9.94 1.67
N PRO A 48 5.89 10.24 0.60
CA PRO A 48 5.25 9.22 -0.21
C PRO A 48 6.21 8.60 -1.25
N CYS A 49 6.18 7.28 -1.41
CA CYS A 49 6.83 6.55 -2.52
C CYS A 49 5.97 6.44 -3.79
N PRO A 50 6.53 6.02 -4.95
CA PRO A 50 5.80 5.91 -6.23
C PRO A 50 4.58 4.99 -6.23
N LEU A 51 4.49 4.03 -5.31
CA LEU A 51 3.34 3.13 -5.17
C LEU A 51 2.11 3.82 -4.56
N HIS A 52 2.30 4.97 -3.92
CA HIS A 52 1.23 5.73 -3.34
C HIS A 52 0.40 6.44 -4.41
N ARG A 53 -0.91 6.38 -4.25
CA ARG A 53 -1.84 7.07 -5.14
C ARG A 53 -2.07 8.49 -4.63
N MET A 54 -1.30 9.45 -5.15
CA MET A 54 -1.37 10.88 -4.75
C MET A 54 -2.78 11.50 -4.85
N ARG A 55 -3.67 10.93 -5.68
CA ARG A 55 -5.06 11.39 -5.83
C ARG A 55 -6.01 10.86 -4.74
N PHE A 56 -5.57 9.95 -3.88
CA PHE A 56 -6.39 9.37 -2.81
C PHE A 56 -6.20 10.16 -1.51
N ARG A 57 -7.28 10.40 -0.75
CA ARG A 57 -7.16 10.98 0.60
C ARG A 57 -6.35 10.01 1.47
N PRO A 58 -5.37 10.48 2.28
CA PRO A 58 -5.12 11.86 2.71
C PRO A 58 -4.08 12.67 1.89
N MET A 59 -3.61 12.17 0.73
CA MET A 59 -2.59 12.87 -0.08
C MET A 59 -3.16 13.99 -0.97
N ARG A 60 -4.49 14.10 -1.08
CA ARG A 60 -5.14 15.28 -1.65
C ARG A 60 -5.05 16.42 -0.65
N VAL A 61 -4.12 17.34 -0.90
CA VAL A 61 -4.17 18.71 -0.37
C VAL A 61 -5.30 19.42 -1.11
N GLU A 62 -6.25 19.99 -0.37
CA GLU A 62 -7.26 20.93 -0.90
C GLU A 62 -6.75 22.35 -0.71
#